data_AF-A0A1A5ZUX9-F1
#
_entry.id   AF-A0A1A5ZUX9-F1
#
_cell.length_a   1.000
_cell.length_b   1.000
_cell.length_c   1.000
_cell.angle_alpha   90.00
_cell.angle_beta   90.00
_cell.angle_gamma   90.00
#
_symmetry.space_group_name_H-M   'P 1'
#
loop_
_entity.id
_entity.type
_entity.pdbx_description
1 polymer ?
#
loop_
_entity_poly.entity_id
_entity_poly.type
_entity_poly.pdbx_seq_one_letter_code
_entity_poly.pdbx_strand_id
1 'polypeptide(L)'
;MLFSPGSRNRLILLSTIIAATILLLYSQAEQANYVYGTLSNYVAPSSSPCLDSIQHQRQILLSSYADSLHGVTHVALLDAPWHHNAGDSAIWLGEVALLEALGIEIRYVCQHDDFSIKELDAALEDVPLEQTAILLHGGGNFGDIWGGHQKLRNQILQALPNRKIRHFPQTFEFNLDKPSELLKETQRAYFDHSDVEIIARDSESFDLFKRTFDGIHLKLTPDVALFIGHDQQSPFTPPIMRSPGSDMSILGLQGDKKAVFNPPLSPYQNLSQDPNHNPFAWPVMSLSPNPAFDIVVIARGDKEGGQNRQDADVWAGLKPYKMAIKDWADEWGQIKRPTKANFGTIDNGAGEKTTFMDYWNQAASLRVQWAMSMMSTGKIVISDRLHTDIMAILLGIGHVVIETGQLRKVEKVSNTWLSECVIPPPPVTTDIKRQSRLTDANTVFVHDEGEAIKAARILLSQQANGVKWSRFNR
;
A
#
# COMPACT_ATOMS: atom_id res chain seq x y z
N MET A 1 -53.02 31.31 4.40
CA MET A 1 -53.30 30.18 5.31
C MET A 1 -52.02 29.39 5.47
N LEU A 2 -51.30 29.65 6.57
CA LEU A 2 -50.10 28.92 6.99
C LEU A 2 -50.56 27.59 7.60
N PHE A 3 -50.20 26.47 6.99
CA PHE A 3 -50.38 25.17 7.62
C PHE A 3 -49.36 25.03 8.75
N SER A 4 -49.83 25.18 9.99
CA SER A 4 -49.11 24.79 11.19
C SER A 4 -48.83 23.28 11.14
N PRO A 5 -47.56 22.82 11.05
CA PRO A 5 -47.28 21.41 11.20
C PRO A 5 -47.61 21.03 12.64
N GLY A 6 -48.43 19.98 12.83
CA GLY A 6 -48.73 19.45 14.16
C GLY A 6 -47.46 19.17 14.96
N SER A 7 -47.54 19.22 16.28
CA SER A 7 -46.40 19.09 17.21
C SER A 7 -45.47 17.91 16.90
N ARG A 8 -46.01 16.80 16.39
CA ARG A 8 -45.25 15.64 15.89
C ARG A 8 -44.33 15.96 14.70
N ASN A 9 -44.79 16.71 13.71
CA ASN A 9 -43.99 17.06 12.53
C ASN A 9 -42.90 18.08 12.88
N ARG A 10 -43.15 18.97 13.85
CA ARG A 10 -42.11 19.84 14.41
C ARG A 10 -41.06 19.05 15.18
N LEU A 11 -41.45 18.06 15.99
CA LEU A 11 -40.49 17.19 16.68
C LEU A 11 -39.65 16.36 15.72
N ILE A 12 -40.25 15.80 14.66
CA ILE A 12 -39.52 15.01 13.65
C ILE A 12 -38.53 15.89 12.89
N LEU A 13 -38.95 17.09 12.48
CA LEU A 13 -38.08 18.05 11.80
C LEU A 13 -36.95 18.54 12.74
N LEU A 14 -37.27 18.81 14.01
CA LEU A 14 -36.26 19.20 15.00
C LEU A 14 -35.29 18.04 15.26
N SER A 15 -35.76 16.80 15.35
CA SER A 15 -34.89 15.63 15.55
C SER A 15 -34.03 15.32 14.34
N THR A 16 -34.53 15.54 13.11
CA THR A 16 -33.72 15.36 11.89
C THR A 16 -32.70 16.48 11.75
N ILE A 17 -33.07 17.73 12.06
CA ILE A 17 -32.12 18.84 12.08
C ILE A 17 -31.07 18.62 13.16
N ILE A 18 -31.45 18.23 14.38
CA ILE A 18 -30.50 17.95 15.48
C ILE A 18 -29.60 16.77 15.11
N ALA A 19 -30.13 15.68 14.56
CA ALA A 19 -29.32 14.54 14.13
C ALA A 19 -28.36 14.91 12.98
N ALA A 20 -28.83 15.66 11.98
CA ALA A 20 -27.99 16.16 10.90
C ALA A 20 -26.93 17.16 11.40
N THR A 21 -27.29 18.01 12.36
CA THR A 21 -26.36 18.97 12.96
C THR A 21 -25.33 18.25 13.83
N ILE A 22 -25.71 17.21 14.59
CA ILE A 22 -24.78 16.36 15.32
C ILE A 22 -23.86 15.63 14.35
N LEU A 23 -24.38 15.06 13.25
CA LEU A 23 -23.58 14.42 12.20
C LEU A 23 -22.62 15.39 11.49
N LEU A 24 -23.00 16.67 11.34
CA LEU A 24 -22.17 17.73 10.77
C LEU A 24 -21.17 18.32 11.78
N LEU A 25 -21.46 18.25 13.08
CA LEU A 25 -20.59 18.75 14.16
C LEU A 25 -19.51 17.74 14.58
N TYR A 26 -19.75 16.43 14.40
CA TYR A 26 -18.70 15.43 14.50
C TYR A 26 -17.84 15.49 13.25
N SER A 27 -16.61 15.95 13.38
CA SER A 27 -15.63 15.88 12.29
C SER A 27 -15.54 14.42 11.79
N GLN A 28 -15.33 14.22 10.48
CA GLN A 28 -15.17 12.86 9.94
C GLN A 28 -14.02 12.09 10.62
N ALA A 29 -13.02 12.81 11.16
CA ALA A 29 -11.95 12.25 11.97
C ALA A 29 -12.44 11.67 13.33
N GLU A 30 -13.42 12.30 13.99
CA GLU A 30 -14.01 11.75 15.22
C GLU A 30 -14.96 10.59 14.95
N GLN A 31 -15.68 10.61 13.83
CA GLN A 31 -16.51 9.47 13.39
C GLN A 31 -15.63 8.25 13.06
N ALA A 32 -14.50 8.46 12.41
CA ALA A 32 -13.49 7.42 12.22
C ALA A 32 -13.05 6.85 13.59
N ASN A 33 -12.64 7.69 14.53
CA ASN A 33 -12.23 7.26 15.87
C ASN A 33 -13.33 6.47 16.63
N TYR A 34 -14.61 6.85 16.50
CA TYR A 34 -15.73 6.14 17.12
C TYR A 34 -16.01 4.77 16.49
N VAL A 35 -15.93 4.69 15.16
CA VAL A 35 -16.03 3.42 14.41
C VAL A 35 -14.89 2.48 14.82
N TYR A 36 -13.66 2.99 14.93
CA TYR A 36 -12.51 2.21 15.42
C TYR A 36 -12.65 1.76 16.87
N GLY A 37 -13.16 2.61 17.77
CA GLY A 37 -13.41 2.26 19.17
C GLY A 37 -14.48 1.17 19.35
N THR A 38 -15.49 1.15 18.49
CA THR A 38 -16.56 0.14 18.55
C THR A 38 -16.15 -1.18 17.89
N LEU A 39 -15.33 -1.13 16.83
CA LEU A 39 -14.70 -2.30 16.20
C LEU A 39 -13.67 -2.98 17.11
N SER A 40 -12.94 -2.21 17.93
CA SER A 40 -11.97 -2.74 18.90
C SER A 40 -12.59 -3.80 19.83
N ASN A 41 -13.86 -3.64 20.20
CA ASN A 41 -14.58 -4.62 21.04
C ASN A 41 -14.96 -5.92 20.31
N TYR A 42 -15.03 -5.93 18.97
CA TYR A 42 -15.24 -7.13 18.16
C TYR A 42 -13.94 -7.87 17.81
N VAL A 43 -12.78 -7.21 17.93
CA VAL A 43 -11.44 -7.75 17.60
C VAL A 43 -10.84 -8.60 18.72
N ALA A 44 -11.37 -8.51 19.95
CA ALA A 44 -10.81 -9.16 21.15
C ALA A 44 -10.65 -10.71 21.08
N PRO A 45 -11.43 -11.50 20.32
CA PRO A 45 -11.20 -12.95 20.19
C PRO A 45 -10.08 -13.33 19.19
N SER A 46 -9.62 -12.39 18.35
CA SER A 46 -8.71 -12.63 17.23
C SER A 46 -7.42 -11.79 17.26
N SER A 47 -7.19 -11.01 18.33
CA SER A 47 -6.02 -10.15 18.47
C SER A 47 -4.74 -10.96 18.67
N SER A 48 -3.70 -10.59 17.93
CA SER A 48 -2.35 -11.15 18.01
C SER A 48 -1.31 -10.03 17.85
N PRO A 49 -0.08 -10.19 18.38
CA PRO A 49 0.88 -9.08 18.42
C PRO A 49 1.19 -8.44 17.06
N CYS A 50 1.37 -9.24 16.00
CA CYS A 50 1.61 -8.70 14.66
C CYS A 50 0.37 -8.01 14.10
N LEU A 51 -0.82 -8.60 14.22
CA LEU A 51 -2.09 -7.97 13.84
C LEU A 51 -2.30 -6.63 14.56
N ASP A 52 -2.09 -6.58 15.88
CA ASP A 52 -2.23 -5.36 16.67
C ASP A 52 -1.20 -4.30 16.22
N SER A 53 0.04 -4.71 15.91
CA SER A 53 1.05 -3.83 15.33
C SER A 53 0.60 -3.24 13.99
N ILE A 54 0.06 -4.06 13.08
CA ILE A 54 -0.46 -3.59 11.79
C ILE A 54 -1.60 -2.59 11.97
N GLN A 55 -2.53 -2.85 12.89
CA GLN A 55 -3.63 -1.91 13.17
C GLN A 55 -3.12 -0.61 13.78
N HIS A 56 -2.14 -0.67 14.68
CA HIS A 56 -1.51 0.51 15.25
C HIS A 56 -0.83 1.36 14.18
N GLN A 57 -0.08 0.73 13.27
CA GLN A 57 0.57 1.41 12.15
C GLN A 57 -0.42 2.14 11.24
N ARG A 58 -1.58 1.54 10.95
CA ARG A 58 -2.66 2.21 10.19
C ARG A 58 -3.22 3.42 10.90
N GLN A 59 -3.35 3.36 12.22
CA GLN A 59 -3.77 4.51 13.02
C GLN A 59 -2.72 5.63 12.99
N ILE A 60 -1.43 5.30 13.00
CA ILE A 60 -0.34 6.29 12.84
C ILE A 60 -0.45 6.97 11.47
N LEU A 61 -0.68 6.21 10.39
CA LEU A 61 -0.90 6.78 9.05
C LEU A 61 -2.10 7.74 9.04
N LEU A 62 -3.27 7.31 9.50
CA LEU A 62 -4.47 8.15 9.54
C LEU A 62 -4.26 9.42 10.36
N SER A 63 -3.77 9.30 11.59
CA SER A 63 -3.60 10.44 12.49
C SER A 63 -2.51 11.40 12.00
N SER A 64 -1.41 10.89 11.46
CA SER A 64 -0.33 11.70 10.91
C SER A 64 -0.77 12.50 9.68
N TYR A 65 -1.48 11.87 8.75
CA TYR A 65 -1.95 12.56 7.53
C TYR A 65 -3.14 13.49 7.80
N ALA A 66 -4.03 13.16 8.74
CA ALA A 66 -5.08 14.07 9.18
C ALA A 66 -4.49 15.39 9.74
N ASP A 67 -3.37 15.31 10.46
CA ASP A 67 -2.65 16.47 10.96
C ASP A 67 -1.92 17.22 9.83
N SER A 68 -1.13 16.53 8.99
CA SER A 68 -0.38 17.14 7.88
C SER A 68 -1.28 17.82 6.84
N LEU A 69 -2.49 17.29 6.64
CA LEU A 69 -3.48 17.73 5.66
C LEU A 69 -4.67 18.42 6.31
N HIS A 70 -4.52 18.95 7.53
CA HIS A 70 -5.60 19.69 8.18
C HIS A 70 -6.13 20.82 7.28
N GLY A 71 -7.45 20.82 7.07
CA GLY A 71 -8.16 21.78 6.22
C GLY A 71 -8.09 21.51 4.72
N VAL A 72 -7.30 20.53 4.27
CA VAL A 72 -7.21 20.12 2.86
C VAL A 72 -8.41 19.24 2.51
N THR A 73 -9.04 19.52 1.37
CA THR A 73 -10.14 18.74 0.82
C THR A 73 -9.83 18.19 -0.56
N HIS A 74 -8.86 18.78 -1.29
CA HIS A 74 -8.49 18.36 -2.64
C HIS A 74 -6.97 18.32 -2.82
N VAL A 75 -6.47 17.35 -3.57
CA VAL A 75 -5.03 17.17 -3.81
C VAL A 75 -4.67 16.89 -5.25
N ALA A 76 -3.44 17.22 -5.60
CA ALA A 76 -2.75 16.66 -6.76
C ALA A 76 -1.75 15.60 -6.28
N LEU A 77 -1.83 14.36 -6.78
CA LEU A 77 -0.93 13.25 -6.46
C LEU A 77 0.07 13.03 -7.60
N LEU A 78 1.29 13.52 -7.42
CA LEU A 78 2.33 13.55 -8.44
C LEU A 78 3.32 12.40 -8.27
N ASP A 79 4.03 12.09 -9.35
CA ASP A 79 5.00 10.99 -9.45
C ASP A 79 4.36 9.58 -9.32
N ALA A 80 3.13 9.45 -9.82
CA ALA A 80 2.36 8.21 -9.74
C ALA A 80 3.03 7.05 -10.52
N PRO A 81 3.03 5.84 -9.95
CA PRO A 81 3.75 4.71 -10.51
C PRO A 81 2.96 4.08 -11.67
N TRP A 82 3.54 4.10 -12.88
CA TRP A 82 3.06 3.29 -14.01
C TRP A 82 4.15 2.35 -14.51
N HIS A 83 4.39 1.29 -13.76
CA HIS A 83 5.34 0.27 -14.12
C HIS A 83 4.96 -1.08 -13.51
N HIS A 84 5.80 -2.07 -13.76
CA HIS A 84 5.52 -3.49 -13.52
C HIS A 84 5.77 -3.90 -12.06
N ASN A 85 6.15 -2.96 -11.19
CA ASN A 85 6.41 -3.26 -9.78
C ASN A 85 5.08 -3.29 -9.02
N ALA A 86 4.70 -4.48 -8.56
CA ALA A 86 3.52 -4.66 -7.73
C ALA A 86 3.63 -3.92 -6.38
N GLY A 87 4.85 -3.70 -5.89
CA GLY A 87 5.10 -2.94 -4.66
C GLY A 87 4.68 -1.49 -4.76
N ASP A 88 5.09 -0.78 -5.80
CA ASP A 88 4.70 0.62 -5.98
C ASP A 88 3.21 0.76 -6.33
N SER A 89 2.62 -0.27 -6.96
CA SER A 89 1.16 -0.35 -7.11
C SER A 89 0.43 -0.53 -5.76
N ALA A 90 1.04 -1.24 -4.81
CA ALA A 90 0.51 -1.38 -3.45
C ALA A 90 0.62 -0.08 -2.66
N ILE A 91 1.72 0.66 -2.82
CA ILE A 91 1.86 2.02 -2.29
C ILE A 91 0.74 2.89 -2.85
N TRP A 92 0.58 2.97 -4.18
CA TRP A 92 -0.49 3.75 -4.83
C TRP A 92 -1.87 3.44 -4.25
N LEU A 93 -2.24 2.16 -4.13
CA LEU A 93 -3.55 1.79 -3.59
C LEU A 93 -3.70 2.16 -2.11
N GLY A 94 -2.61 2.08 -1.34
CA GLY A 94 -2.58 2.57 0.03
C GLY A 94 -2.75 4.09 0.13
N GLU A 95 -2.12 4.85 -0.77
CA GLU A 95 -2.22 6.32 -0.85
C GLU A 95 -3.66 6.76 -1.15
N VAL A 96 -4.27 6.18 -2.20
CA VAL A 96 -5.66 6.44 -2.58
C VAL A 96 -6.58 6.13 -1.41
N ALA A 97 -6.45 4.94 -0.82
CA ALA A 97 -7.27 4.52 0.29
C ALA A 97 -7.14 5.42 1.53
N LEU A 98 -5.94 5.89 1.83
CA LEU A 98 -5.69 6.79 2.97
C LEU A 98 -6.34 8.16 2.74
N LEU A 99 -6.20 8.73 1.54
CA LEU A 99 -6.79 10.03 1.21
C LEU A 99 -8.31 9.98 1.22
N GLU A 100 -8.86 8.92 0.65
CA GLU A 100 -10.30 8.72 0.58
C GLU A 100 -10.88 8.47 1.99
N ALA A 101 -10.14 7.78 2.88
CA ALA A 101 -10.48 7.65 4.31
C ALA A 101 -10.49 8.99 5.07
N LEU A 102 -9.73 9.98 4.60
CA LEU A 102 -9.70 11.33 5.12
C LEU A 102 -10.73 12.25 4.45
N GLY A 103 -11.49 11.75 3.47
CA GLY A 103 -12.45 12.53 2.69
C GLY A 103 -11.79 13.52 1.73
N ILE A 104 -10.57 13.22 1.25
CA ILE A 104 -9.79 14.08 0.37
C ILE A 104 -9.91 13.59 -1.08
N GLU A 105 -10.30 14.49 -1.98
CA GLU A 105 -10.45 14.21 -3.41
C GLU A 105 -9.14 14.38 -4.18
N ILE A 106 -8.79 13.42 -5.04
CA ILE A 106 -7.65 13.52 -5.95
C ILE A 106 -8.12 14.15 -7.27
N ARG A 107 -7.61 15.34 -7.60
CA ARG A 107 -8.01 16.14 -8.78
C ARG A 107 -7.00 16.10 -9.92
N TYR A 108 -5.74 15.80 -9.63
CA TYR A 108 -4.68 15.74 -10.64
C TYR A 108 -3.64 14.67 -10.28
N VAL A 109 -3.35 13.78 -11.22
CA VAL A 109 -2.29 12.77 -11.17
C VAL A 109 -1.31 12.92 -12.32
N CYS A 110 -0.01 12.85 -12.05
CA CYS A 110 1.00 12.77 -13.11
C CYS A 110 2.09 11.77 -12.77
N GLN A 111 2.81 11.34 -13.78
CA GLN A 111 4.03 10.57 -13.69
C GLN A 111 5.27 11.47 -13.66
N HIS A 112 6.45 10.84 -13.55
CA HIS A 112 7.74 11.52 -13.62
C HIS A 112 8.01 12.29 -14.92
N ASP A 113 7.34 11.95 -16.04
CA ASP A 113 7.64 12.47 -17.38
C ASP A 113 6.50 13.28 -18.04
N ASP A 114 5.35 13.47 -17.37
CA ASP A 114 4.18 14.17 -17.93
C ASP A 114 3.58 15.26 -17.02
N PHE A 115 4.39 15.77 -16.07
CA PHE A 115 4.00 16.88 -15.20
C PHE A 115 3.71 18.17 -15.97
N SER A 116 2.54 18.76 -15.73
CA SER A 116 2.09 20.01 -16.36
C SER A 116 1.47 20.96 -15.34
N ILE A 117 2.14 22.09 -15.08
CA ILE A 117 1.65 23.14 -14.18
C ILE A 117 0.29 23.66 -14.65
N LYS A 118 0.13 23.86 -15.97
CA LYS A 118 -1.12 24.37 -16.54
C LYS A 118 -2.30 23.44 -16.26
N GLU A 119 -2.10 22.13 -16.36
CA GLU A 119 -3.16 21.16 -16.12
C GLU A 119 -3.44 20.99 -14.63
N LEU A 120 -2.39 21.04 -13.79
CA LEU A 120 -2.52 21.05 -12.34
C LEU A 120 -3.31 22.26 -11.85
N ASP A 121 -2.95 23.47 -12.30
CA ASP A 121 -3.65 24.69 -11.90
C ASP A 121 -5.11 24.67 -12.36
N ALA A 122 -5.38 24.22 -13.59
CA ALA A 122 -6.75 24.08 -14.09
C ALA A 122 -7.56 23.03 -13.30
N ALA A 123 -6.93 21.96 -12.82
CA ALA A 123 -7.61 20.92 -12.05
C ALA A 123 -8.02 21.38 -10.64
N LEU A 124 -7.35 22.42 -10.10
CA LEU A 124 -7.55 22.95 -8.75
C LEU A 124 -8.09 24.40 -8.75
N GLU A 125 -8.46 24.96 -9.90
CA GLU A 125 -8.81 26.39 -10.04
C GLU A 125 -10.07 26.80 -9.27
N ASP A 126 -10.99 25.86 -9.08
CA ASP A 126 -12.28 26.02 -8.40
C ASP A 126 -12.18 25.83 -6.87
N VAL A 127 -11.02 25.44 -6.35
CA VAL A 127 -10.81 25.13 -4.93
C VAL A 127 -9.92 26.19 -4.28
N PRO A 128 -10.29 26.75 -3.10
CA PRO A 128 -9.44 27.69 -2.38
C PRO A 128 -8.06 27.10 -2.06
N LEU A 129 -7.01 27.90 -2.22
CA LEU A 129 -5.61 27.46 -2.09
C LEU A 129 -5.34 26.75 -0.75
N GLU A 130 -5.91 27.27 0.35
CA GLU A 130 -5.76 26.72 1.71
C GLU A 130 -6.39 25.33 1.88
N GLN A 131 -7.29 24.95 0.99
CA GLN A 131 -7.94 23.63 0.93
C GLN A 131 -7.27 22.67 -0.05
N THR A 132 -6.16 23.10 -0.69
CA THR A 132 -5.41 22.28 -1.65
C THR A 132 -4.04 21.87 -1.12
N ALA A 133 -3.56 20.70 -1.53
CA ALA A 133 -2.17 20.29 -1.33
C ALA A 133 -1.62 19.49 -2.52
N ILE A 134 -0.30 19.48 -2.65
CA ILE A 134 0.44 18.63 -3.59
C ILE A 134 1.02 17.46 -2.79
N LEU A 135 0.72 16.25 -3.23
CA LEU A 135 1.23 15.02 -2.66
C LEU A 135 2.23 14.39 -3.61
N LEU A 136 3.34 13.88 -3.07
CA LEU A 136 4.38 13.20 -3.84
C LEU A 136 4.34 11.72 -3.49
N HIS A 137 4.21 10.85 -4.50
CA HIS A 137 4.18 9.39 -4.34
C HIS A 137 5.31 8.87 -3.45
N GLY A 138 5.03 7.86 -2.64
CA GLY A 138 5.91 7.25 -1.65
C GLY A 138 6.94 6.27 -2.24
N GLY A 139 7.55 5.48 -1.36
CA GLY A 139 8.38 4.34 -1.75
C GLY A 139 9.89 4.57 -1.65
N GLY A 140 10.64 3.83 -2.49
CA GLY A 140 12.11 3.85 -2.51
C GLY A 140 12.67 4.67 -3.67
N ASN A 141 12.17 5.89 -3.90
CA ASN A 141 12.58 6.70 -5.05
C ASN A 141 13.32 8.00 -4.69
N PHE A 142 13.50 8.33 -3.40
CA PHE A 142 14.23 9.52 -2.94
C PHE A 142 15.75 9.29 -2.91
N GLY A 143 16.41 9.39 -4.07
CA GLY A 143 17.87 9.31 -4.14
C GLY A 143 18.46 9.23 -5.54
N ASP A 144 19.68 8.68 -5.63
CA ASP A 144 20.49 8.70 -6.84
C ASP A 144 20.05 7.66 -7.90
N ILE A 145 19.62 6.47 -7.47
CA ILE A 145 19.32 5.32 -8.34
C ILE A 145 18.17 5.65 -9.31
N TRP A 146 17.17 6.37 -8.80
CA TRP A 146 15.93 6.73 -9.49
C TRP A 146 15.89 8.22 -9.83
N GLY A 147 17.00 8.78 -10.32
CA GLY A 147 17.19 10.23 -10.46
C GLY A 147 16.16 10.98 -11.32
N GLY A 148 15.38 10.31 -12.17
CA GLY A 148 14.25 10.93 -12.89
C GLY A 148 13.13 11.40 -11.94
N HIS A 149 12.76 10.56 -10.97
CA HIS A 149 11.77 10.88 -9.94
C HIS A 149 12.23 12.02 -9.04
N GLN A 150 13.52 12.01 -8.65
CA GLN A 150 14.11 13.08 -7.87
C GLN A 150 14.14 14.41 -8.64
N LYS A 151 14.48 14.39 -9.93
CA LYS A 151 14.45 15.60 -10.78
C LYS A 151 13.05 16.18 -10.90
N LEU A 152 12.03 15.32 -11.07
CA LEU A 152 10.64 15.78 -11.05
C LEU A 152 10.32 16.46 -9.70
N ARG A 153 10.67 15.84 -8.57
CA ARG A 153 10.41 16.46 -7.24
C ARG A 153 11.08 17.82 -7.08
N ASN A 154 12.33 17.94 -7.52
CA ASN A 154 13.04 19.22 -7.50
C ASN A 154 12.33 20.27 -8.40
N GLN A 155 11.89 19.86 -9.58
CA GLN A 155 11.11 20.72 -10.48
C GLN A 155 9.78 21.17 -9.86
N ILE A 156 9.05 20.27 -9.21
CA ILE A 156 7.78 20.58 -8.55
C ILE A 156 7.98 21.63 -7.44
N LEU A 157 8.97 21.41 -6.56
CA LEU A 157 9.24 22.32 -5.44
C LEU A 157 9.61 23.74 -5.94
N GLN A 158 10.39 23.83 -7.02
CA GLN A 158 10.77 25.10 -7.62
C GLN A 158 9.61 25.77 -8.37
N ALA A 159 8.76 24.99 -9.03
CA ALA A 159 7.65 25.50 -9.82
C ALA A 159 6.45 25.96 -8.98
N LEU A 160 6.28 25.41 -7.77
CA LEU A 160 5.10 25.61 -6.93
C LEU A 160 5.43 26.20 -5.55
N PRO A 161 6.17 27.33 -5.45
CA PRO A 161 6.77 27.82 -4.20
C PRO A 161 5.77 28.20 -3.10
N ASN A 162 4.50 28.42 -3.47
CA ASN A 162 3.41 28.83 -2.57
C ASN A 162 2.40 27.70 -2.30
N ARG A 163 2.62 26.48 -2.81
CA ARG A 163 1.72 25.35 -2.59
C ARG A 163 2.17 24.57 -1.35
N LYS A 164 1.22 24.02 -0.60
CA LYS A 164 1.49 23.05 0.46
C LYS A 164 1.95 21.73 -0.16
N ILE A 165 3.17 21.28 0.10
CA ILE A 165 3.72 20.03 -0.46
C ILE A 165 3.99 19.01 0.64
N ARG A 166 3.46 17.79 0.50
CA ARG A 166 3.66 16.68 1.46
C ARG A 166 4.10 15.42 0.73
N HIS A 167 5.00 14.67 1.34
CA HIS A 167 5.42 13.37 0.84
C HIS A 167 4.52 12.25 1.35
N PHE A 168 4.29 11.23 0.54
CA PHE A 168 4.02 9.89 1.06
C PHE A 168 5.31 9.26 1.64
N PRO A 169 5.23 8.21 2.47
CA PRO A 169 6.39 7.73 3.22
C PRO A 169 7.52 7.24 2.30
N GLN A 170 8.73 7.78 2.50
CA GLN A 170 9.90 7.59 1.62
C GLN A 170 11.05 6.90 2.33
N THR A 171 11.85 6.15 1.57
CA THR A 171 13.19 5.71 1.95
C THR A 171 14.25 6.65 1.38
N PHE A 172 15.20 7.07 2.22
CA PHE A 172 16.36 7.85 1.81
C PHE A 172 17.39 6.97 1.07
N GLU A 173 17.78 7.37 -0.14
CA GLU A 173 18.68 6.61 -1.02
C GLU A 173 19.82 7.43 -1.65
N PHE A 174 20.16 8.60 -1.10
CA PHE A 174 21.35 9.32 -1.51
C PHE A 174 22.62 8.75 -0.86
N ASN A 175 23.73 8.77 -1.59
CA ASN A 175 25.04 8.48 -1.00
C ASN A 175 25.63 9.73 -0.35
N LEU A 176 25.68 9.76 0.99
CA LEU A 176 26.25 10.88 1.74
C LEU A 176 27.78 10.87 1.79
N ASP A 177 28.43 9.72 1.63
CA ASP A 177 29.89 9.61 1.58
C ASP A 177 30.45 10.12 0.25
N LYS A 178 29.64 10.04 -0.82
CA LYS A 178 29.94 10.59 -2.14
C LYS A 178 28.74 11.40 -2.66
N PRO A 179 28.51 12.62 -2.14
CA PRO A 179 27.39 13.47 -2.52
C PRO A 179 27.34 13.73 -4.02
N SER A 180 26.20 13.44 -4.65
CA SER A 180 25.95 13.73 -6.06
C SER A 180 25.58 15.19 -6.30
N GLU A 181 25.67 15.66 -7.55
CA GLU A 181 25.12 16.98 -7.91
C GLU A 181 23.59 17.01 -7.75
N LEU A 182 22.93 15.88 -8.00
CA LEU A 182 21.49 15.73 -7.77
C LEU A 182 21.12 15.95 -6.30
N LEU A 183 21.92 15.47 -5.34
CA LEU A 183 21.71 15.76 -3.92
C LEU A 183 21.80 17.26 -3.64
N LYS A 184 22.79 17.96 -4.21
CA LYS A 184 22.95 19.42 -4.01
C LYS A 184 21.77 20.21 -4.61
N GLU A 185 21.32 19.83 -5.81
CA GLU A 185 20.13 20.40 -6.45
C GLU A 185 18.88 20.16 -5.60
N THR A 186 18.77 18.96 -5.04
CA THR A 186 17.67 18.57 -4.15
C THR A 186 17.68 19.43 -2.90
N GLN A 187 18.82 19.55 -2.20
CA GLN A 187 18.93 20.40 -1.01
C GLN A 187 18.46 21.84 -1.28
N ARG A 188 18.90 22.45 -2.39
CA ARG A 188 18.43 23.79 -2.78
C ARG A 188 16.91 23.84 -2.97
N ALA A 189 16.34 22.91 -3.73
CA ALA A 189 14.91 22.88 -3.99
C ALA A 189 14.07 22.76 -2.72
N TYR A 190 14.51 21.99 -1.72
CA TYR A 190 13.80 21.86 -0.44
C TYR A 190 14.00 23.08 0.46
N PHE A 191 15.23 23.60 0.58
CA PHE A 191 15.51 24.77 1.43
C PHE A 191 14.88 26.07 0.92
N ASP A 192 14.68 26.19 -0.39
CA ASP A 192 14.03 27.35 -1.00
C ASP A 192 12.49 27.29 -0.91
N HIS A 193 11.91 26.14 -0.53
CA HIS A 193 10.46 25.98 -0.44
C HIS A 193 9.94 26.19 0.99
N SER A 194 8.99 27.12 1.12
CA SER A 194 8.44 27.54 2.41
C SER A 194 7.52 26.54 3.13
N ASP A 195 6.87 25.60 2.42
CA ASP A 195 5.87 24.69 2.99
C ASP A 195 5.97 23.28 2.39
N VAL A 196 7.08 22.60 2.70
CA VAL A 196 7.33 21.20 2.35
C VAL A 196 7.49 20.35 3.62
N GLU A 197 6.86 19.18 3.65
CA GLU A 197 7.05 18.16 4.68
C GLU A 197 7.54 16.85 4.07
N ILE A 198 8.67 16.36 4.57
CA ILE A 198 9.21 15.05 4.23
C ILE A 198 8.64 14.03 5.22
N ILE A 199 8.27 12.86 4.72
CA ILE A 199 7.79 11.75 5.55
C ILE A 199 8.69 10.55 5.30
N ALA A 200 9.40 10.11 6.33
CA ALA A 200 10.23 8.91 6.30
C ALA A 200 9.41 7.68 6.66
N ARG A 201 9.69 6.55 5.99
CA ARG A 201 9.03 5.27 6.30
C ARG A 201 9.77 4.37 7.28
N ASP A 202 11.00 4.72 7.64
CA ASP A 202 11.86 3.95 8.54
C ASP A 202 12.77 4.90 9.36
N SER A 203 13.19 4.45 10.55
CA SER A 203 13.93 5.30 11.49
C SER A 203 15.31 5.72 10.95
N GLU A 204 15.99 4.86 10.19
CA GLU A 204 17.28 5.20 9.59
C GLU A 204 17.13 6.27 8.51
N SER A 205 16.13 6.14 7.63
CA SER A 205 15.79 7.17 6.66
C SER A 205 15.40 8.47 7.35
N PHE A 206 14.64 8.42 8.46
CA PHE A 206 14.30 9.61 9.24
C PHE A 206 15.54 10.34 9.74
N ASP A 207 16.51 9.62 10.31
CA ASP A 207 17.76 10.21 10.77
C ASP A 207 18.59 10.80 9.62
N LEU A 208 18.61 10.13 8.46
CA LEU A 208 19.30 10.62 7.26
C LEU A 208 18.63 11.87 6.69
N PHE A 209 17.30 11.90 6.60
CA PHE A 209 16.54 13.08 6.20
C PHE A 209 16.80 14.25 7.15
N LYS A 210 16.72 14.00 8.46
CA LYS A 210 16.97 15.03 9.48
C LYS A 210 18.36 15.64 9.38
N ARG A 211 19.38 14.83 9.09
CA ARG A 211 20.76 15.32 8.88
C ARG A 211 20.92 16.09 7.57
N THR A 212 20.17 15.71 6.53
CA THR A 212 20.35 16.23 5.17
C THR A 212 19.53 17.50 4.90
N PHE A 213 18.35 17.60 5.53
CA PHE A 213 17.34 18.64 5.33
C PHE A 213 16.98 19.31 6.66
N ASP A 214 17.99 19.77 7.40
CA ASP A 214 17.78 20.47 8.68
C ASP A 214 16.86 21.68 8.51
N GLY A 215 15.91 21.84 9.42
CA GLY A 215 14.89 22.88 9.36
C GLY A 215 13.66 22.57 8.48
N ILE A 216 13.68 21.50 7.68
CA ILE A 216 12.48 21.04 6.95
C ILE A 216 11.59 20.20 7.88
N HIS A 217 10.27 20.36 7.77
CA HIS A 217 9.32 19.55 8.53
C HIS A 217 9.48 18.07 8.17
N LEU A 218 9.62 17.22 9.19
CA LEU A 218 9.90 15.80 9.02
C LEU A 218 9.01 14.97 9.95
N LYS A 219 8.35 13.95 9.40
CA LYS A 219 7.61 12.93 10.15
C LYS A 219 8.17 11.53 9.89
N LEU A 220 7.89 10.62 10.82
CA LEU A 220 8.16 9.19 10.70
C LEU A 220 6.81 8.46 10.74
N THR A 221 6.46 7.76 9.67
CA THR A 221 5.23 6.96 9.60
C THR A 221 5.54 5.58 9.04
N PRO A 222 4.63 4.60 9.19
CA PRO A 222 4.73 3.32 8.50
C PRO A 222 4.66 3.46 6.98
N ASP A 223 4.94 2.37 6.26
CA ASP A 223 4.71 2.30 4.82
C ASP A 223 3.21 2.30 4.50
N VAL A 224 2.80 3.12 3.54
CA VAL A 224 1.37 3.30 3.18
C VAL A 224 0.78 2.05 2.52
N ALA A 225 1.58 1.14 1.97
CA ALA A 225 1.11 -0.15 1.45
C ALA A 225 0.46 -1.02 2.54
N LEU A 226 0.73 -0.78 3.83
CA LEU A 226 0.00 -1.42 4.92
C LEU A 226 -1.48 -1.03 4.96
N PHE A 227 -1.86 0.05 4.30
CA PHE A 227 -3.22 0.53 4.20
C PHE A 227 -4.05 -0.20 3.13
N ILE A 228 -3.53 -1.29 2.54
CA ILE A 228 -4.29 -2.19 1.65
C ILE A 228 -4.83 -3.42 2.39
N GLY A 229 -5.81 -4.08 1.79
CA GLY A 229 -6.34 -5.38 2.25
C GLY A 229 -6.09 -6.49 1.23
N HIS A 230 -6.63 -7.68 1.51
CA HIS A 230 -6.72 -8.76 0.51
C HIS A 230 -8.10 -9.43 0.48
N ASP A 231 -8.88 -9.29 1.56
CA ASP A 231 -10.22 -9.83 1.72
C ASP A 231 -10.98 -8.98 2.74
N GLN A 232 -12.20 -8.54 2.43
CA GLN A 232 -13.03 -7.76 3.37
C GLN A 232 -13.28 -8.50 4.70
N GLN A 233 -13.25 -9.83 4.69
CA GLN A 233 -13.41 -10.67 5.87
C GLN A 233 -12.10 -10.85 6.66
N SER A 234 -10.96 -10.48 6.07
CA SER A 234 -9.66 -10.61 6.73
C SER A 234 -9.52 -9.60 7.88
N PRO A 235 -9.05 -10.04 9.07
CA PRO A 235 -8.69 -9.13 10.15
C PRO A 235 -7.50 -8.24 9.77
N PHE A 236 -6.77 -8.56 8.70
CA PHE A 236 -5.71 -7.73 8.14
C PHE A 236 -6.20 -6.70 7.12
N THR A 237 -7.49 -6.60 6.77
CA THR A 237 -7.99 -5.51 5.91
C THR A 237 -8.31 -4.27 6.75
N PRO A 238 -8.05 -3.02 6.31
CA PRO A 238 -8.38 -1.84 7.12
C PRO A 238 -9.87 -1.79 7.51
N PRO A 239 -10.24 -1.47 8.76
CA PRO A 239 -11.64 -1.45 9.20
C PRO A 239 -12.56 -0.55 8.37
N ILE A 240 -12.06 0.60 7.90
CA ILE A 240 -12.82 1.48 7.00
C ILE A 240 -13.18 0.80 5.66
N MET A 241 -12.40 -0.18 5.23
CA MET A 241 -12.65 -1.02 4.05
C MET A 241 -13.48 -2.28 4.36
N ARG A 242 -13.79 -2.60 5.63
CA ARG A 242 -14.61 -3.76 6.03
C ARG A 242 -16.11 -3.45 6.15
N SER A 243 -16.52 -2.20 5.97
CA SER A 243 -17.93 -1.83 5.94
C SER A 243 -18.63 -2.50 4.74
N PRO A 244 -19.80 -3.14 4.90
CA PRO A 244 -20.44 -3.87 3.81
C PRO A 244 -20.77 -2.92 2.66
N GLY A 245 -20.17 -3.18 1.49
CA GLY A 245 -20.53 -2.49 0.26
C GLY A 245 -19.47 -2.69 -0.81
N SER A 246 -19.92 -3.08 -2.00
CA SER A 246 -19.19 -3.32 -3.25
C SER A 246 -18.31 -4.58 -3.36
N ASP A 247 -18.73 -5.48 -4.24
CA ASP A 247 -17.85 -6.44 -4.89
C ASP A 247 -17.24 -5.75 -6.12
N MET A 248 -15.90 -5.77 -6.23
CA MET A 248 -15.22 -5.35 -7.44
C MET A 248 -15.21 -6.44 -8.51
N SER A 249 -15.90 -6.18 -9.61
CA SER A 249 -15.78 -6.96 -10.83
C SER A 249 -14.51 -6.60 -11.59
N ILE A 250 -13.62 -7.58 -11.70
CA ILE A 250 -12.37 -7.50 -12.48
C ILE A 250 -12.70 -7.40 -13.98
N LEU A 251 -12.21 -6.36 -14.67
CA LEU A 251 -12.18 -6.32 -16.14
C LEU A 251 -11.00 -7.14 -16.65
N GLY A 252 -11.28 -8.15 -17.47
CA GLY A 252 -10.28 -8.97 -18.11
C GLY A 252 -9.56 -8.20 -19.21
N LEU A 253 -8.27 -7.91 -19.00
CA LEU A 253 -7.39 -7.35 -20.03
C LEU A 253 -6.71 -8.52 -20.76
N GLN A 254 -7.26 -8.95 -21.90
CA GLN A 254 -6.61 -9.94 -22.76
C GLN A 254 -6.30 -9.35 -24.13
N GLY A 255 -5.02 -9.02 -24.32
CA GLY A 255 -4.33 -9.39 -25.55
C GLY A 255 -3.77 -10.81 -25.36
N ASP A 256 -4.51 -11.80 -25.85
CA ASP A 256 -4.24 -13.24 -25.96
C ASP A 256 -3.87 -14.08 -24.72
N LYS A 257 -4.76 -15.05 -24.44
CA LYS A 257 -4.67 -16.11 -23.41
C LYS A 257 -3.54 -17.10 -23.66
N LYS A 258 -2.73 -17.38 -22.63
CA LYS A 258 -2.28 -18.75 -22.35
C LYS A 258 -2.56 -19.12 -20.89
N ALA A 259 -3.21 -20.29 -20.75
CA ALA A 259 -3.75 -20.95 -19.56
C ALA A 259 -5.02 -20.32 -18.94
N VAL A 260 -6.05 -21.17 -18.86
CA VAL A 260 -7.46 -20.84 -18.58
C VAL A 260 -7.66 -20.54 -17.10
N PHE A 261 -7.80 -19.26 -16.77
CA PHE A 261 -8.56 -18.79 -15.61
C PHE A 261 -9.96 -18.40 -16.12
N ASN A 262 -11.01 -19.07 -15.63
CA ASN A 262 -12.40 -18.71 -15.90
C ASN A 262 -12.95 -17.98 -14.65
N PRO A 263 -12.89 -16.64 -14.59
CA PRO A 263 -13.66 -15.90 -13.61
C PRO A 263 -15.15 -15.92 -14.02
N PRO A 264 -16.11 -16.02 -13.09
CA PRO A 264 -17.53 -15.83 -13.39
C PRO A 264 -17.81 -14.36 -13.76
N LEU A 265 -18.92 -14.14 -14.48
CA LEU A 265 -19.34 -12.88 -15.08
C LEU A 265 -19.32 -11.69 -14.10
N SER A 266 -18.75 -10.57 -14.56
CA SER A 266 -18.63 -9.28 -13.88
C SER A 266 -20.00 -8.62 -13.63
N PRO A 267 -20.38 -8.30 -12.37
CA PRO A 267 -21.62 -7.59 -12.07
C PRO A 267 -21.63 -6.07 -12.37
N TYR A 268 -20.60 -5.47 -12.96
CA TYR A 268 -20.59 -4.02 -13.29
C TYR A 268 -21.34 -3.60 -14.56
N GLN A 269 -22.19 -4.46 -15.14
CA GLN A 269 -23.04 -4.04 -16.25
C GLN A 269 -24.05 -2.93 -15.89
N ASN A 270 -24.27 -2.65 -14.59
CA ASN A 270 -25.13 -1.56 -14.13
C ASN A 270 -24.50 -0.75 -12.99
N LEU A 271 -23.42 0.00 -13.27
CA LEU A 271 -23.10 1.20 -12.49
C LEU A 271 -24.15 2.28 -12.80
N SER A 272 -25.35 2.08 -12.27
CA SER A 272 -26.49 2.97 -12.43
C SER A 272 -27.39 2.85 -11.18
N GLN A 273 -27.18 3.76 -10.22
CA GLN A 273 -28.15 4.20 -9.21
C GLN A 273 -28.31 3.43 -7.86
N ASP A 274 -27.24 2.97 -7.20
CA ASP A 274 -27.32 2.50 -5.80
C ASP A 274 -26.63 3.49 -4.81
N PRO A 275 -27.34 4.08 -3.84
CA PRO A 275 -26.78 4.96 -2.80
C PRO A 275 -25.86 4.27 -1.78
N ASN A 276 -25.75 2.94 -1.76
CA ASN A 276 -24.95 2.17 -0.80
C ASN A 276 -23.66 1.56 -1.37
N HIS A 277 -23.18 2.04 -2.52
CA HIS A 277 -21.90 1.62 -3.11
C HIS A 277 -20.72 2.12 -2.27
N ASN A 278 -19.89 1.22 -1.73
CA ASN A 278 -18.63 1.56 -1.07
C ASN A 278 -17.46 1.24 -2.04
N PRO A 279 -16.96 2.21 -2.82
CA PRO A 279 -15.91 1.99 -3.84
C PRO A 279 -14.55 1.53 -3.28
N PHE A 280 -14.39 1.51 -1.96
CA PHE A 280 -13.16 1.21 -1.24
C PHE A 280 -13.05 -0.25 -0.81
N ALA A 281 -14.10 -1.02 -1.01
CA ALA A 281 -14.09 -2.42 -0.70
C ALA A 281 -12.99 -3.10 -1.51
N TRP A 282 -12.03 -3.69 -0.81
CA TRP A 282 -11.01 -4.49 -1.47
C TRP A 282 -11.72 -5.63 -2.23
N PRO A 283 -11.34 -5.93 -3.47
CA PRO A 283 -11.96 -7.04 -4.20
C PRO A 283 -11.72 -8.33 -3.42
N VAL A 284 -12.75 -9.15 -3.29
CA VAL A 284 -12.61 -10.48 -2.68
C VAL A 284 -11.71 -11.33 -3.58
N MET A 285 -10.45 -11.47 -3.18
CA MET A 285 -9.52 -12.33 -3.89
C MET A 285 -9.90 -13.79 -3.67
N SER A 286 -10.32 -14.49 -4.74
CA SER A 286 -10.50 -15.94 -4.71
C SER A 286 -9.14 -16.64 -4.77
N LEU A 287 -8.42 -16.66 -3.65
CA LEU A 287 -7.17 -17.40 -3.51
C LEU A 287 -7.44 -18.90 -3.39
N SER A 288 -6.60 -19.73 -4.02
CA SER A 288 -6.68 -21.18 -3.84
C SER A 288 -6.36 -21.54 -2.40
N PRO A 289 -7.22 -22.30 -1.68
CA PRO A 289 -6.92 -22.73 -0.32
C PRO A 289 -5.75 -23.73 -0.29
N ASN A 290 -5.47 -24.38 -1.42
CA ASN A 290 -4.44 -25.39 -1.57
C ASN A 290 -3.24 -24.80 -2.32
N PRO A 291 -2.05 -24.79 -1.71
CA PRO A 291 -0.85 -24.30 -2.39
C PRO A 291 -0.40 -25.32 -3.44
N ALA A 292 0.00 -24.83 -4.61
CA ALA A 292 0.54 -25.67 -5.66
C ALA A 292 2.00 -26.07 -5.40
N PHE A 293 2.74 -25.28 -4.61
CA PHE A 293 4.16 -25.44 -4.31
C PHE A 293 4.39 -25.45 -2.80
N ASP A 294 5.44 -26.12 -2.36
CA ASP A 294 5.94 -25.97 -0.99
C ASP A 294 6.59 -24.59 -0.81
N ILE A 295 7.36 -24.16 -1.82
CA ILE A 295 8.15 -22.92 -1.76
C ILE A 295 7.96 -22.12 -3.04
N VAL A 296 7.70 -20.82 -2.90
CA VAL A 296 7.76 -19.86 -4.01
C VAL A 296 8.86 -18.85 -3.72
N VAL A 297 9.84 -18.77 -4.61
CA VAL A 297 10.90 -17.74 -4.57
C VAL A 297 10.48 -16.60 -5.48
N ILE A 298 10.32 -15.41 -4.90
CA ILE A 298 10.07 -14.16 -5.63
C ILE A 298 11.42 -13.43 -5.76
N ALA A 299 12.12 -13.70 -6.86
CA ALA A 299 13.45 -13.17 -7.14
C ALA A 299 13.36 -11.96 -8.08
N ARG A 300 14.10 -10.88 -7.78
CA ARG A 300 14.19 -9.71 -8.67
C ARG A 300 15.08 -10.00 -9.88
N GLY A 301 14.65 -9.61 -11.06
CA GLY A 301 15.50 -9.51 -12.26
C GLY A 301 15.96 -8.09 -12.62
N ASP A 302 15.57 -7.06 -11.86
CA ASP A 302 15.81 -5.65 -12.18
C ASP A 302 17.13 -5.09 -11.62
N LYS A 303 17.40 -3.80 -11.85
CA LYS A 303 18.64 -3.11 -11.41
C LYS A 303 18.86 -3.10 -9.90
N GLU A 304 17.82 -3.38 -9.11
CA GLU A 304 17.93 -3.54 -7.65
C GLU A 304 18.31 -4.98 -7.26
N GLY A 305 18.10 -5.94 -8.17
CA GLY A 305 18.54 -7.34 -8.05
C GLY A 305 19.99 -7.53 -8.50
N GLY A 306 20.95 -7.25 -7.61
CA GLY A 306 22.37 -7.52 -7.87
C GLY A 306 22.77 -9.01 -7.76
N GLN A 307 21.82 -9.91 -7.48
CA GLN A 307 22.06 -11.32 -7.12
C GLN A 307 21.36 -12.26 -8.09
N ASN A 308 22.00 -13.37 -8.49
CA ASN A 308 21.47 -14.34 -9.46
C ASN A 308 20.43 -15.30 -8.84
N ARG A 309 19.47 -14.77 -8.08
CA ARG A 309 18.45 -15.57 -7.35
C ARG A 309 17.42 -16.24 -8.26
N GLN A 310 17.41 -15.89 -9.54
CA GLN A 310 16.64 -16.58 -10.58
C GLN A 310 17.23 -17.96 -10.93
N ASP A 311 18.51 -18.19 -10.63
CA ASP A 311 19.18 -19.46 -10.88
C ASP A 311 18.72 -20.54 -9.88
N ALA A 312 18.22 -21.66 -10.42
CA ALA A 312 17.76 -22.78 -9.62
C ALA A 312 18.88 -23.45 -8.80
N ASP A 313 20.14 -23.33 -9.22
CA ASP A 313 21.28 -23.94 -8.53
C ASP A 313 21.56 -23.27 -7.18
N VAL A 314 21.23 -21.97 -7.03
CA VAL A 314 21.25 -21.25 -5.74
C VAL A 314 20.41 -21.97 -4.70
N TRP A 315 19.31 -22.59 -5.13
CA TRP A 315 18.32 -23.23 -4.28
C TRP A 315 18.49 -24.75 -4.21
N ALA A 316 19.66 -25.29 -4.56
CA ALA A 316 19.89 -26.74 -4.60
C ALA A 316 19.59 -27.45 -3.27
N GLY A 317 19.73 -26.77 -2.14
CA GLY A 317 19.34 -27.27 -0.81
C GLY A 317 17.83 -27.48 -0.62
N LEU A 318 16.99 -27.01 -1.53
CA LEU A 318 15.53 -27.16 -1.48
C LEU A 318 14.98 -28.18 -2.49
N LYS A 319 15.84 -28.89 -3.24
CA LYS A 319 15.47 -29.92 -4.22
C LYS A 319 14.41 -30.95 -3.77
N PRO A 320 14.35 -31.39 -2.50
CA PRO A 320 13.31 -32.33 -2.06
C PRO A 320 11.89 -31.73 -2.03
N TYR A 321 11.75 -30.40 -2.06
CA TYR A 321 10.48 -29.71 -1.99
C TYR A 321 10.02 -29.26 -3.38
N LYS A 322 8.70 -29.19 -3.58
CA LYS A 322 8.14 -28.67 -4.83
C LYS A 322 8.27 -27.15 -4.84
N MET A 323 9.16 -26.61 -5.67
CA MET A 323 9.49 -25.18 -5.70
C MET A 323 9.12 -24.52 -7.04
N ALA A 324 8.77 -23.23 -6.99
CA ALA A 324 8.72 -22.34 -8.14
C ALA A 324 9.61 -21.11 -7.91
N ILE A 325 10.33 -20.68 -8.94
CA ILE A 325 11.05 -19.40 -8.97
C ILE A 325 10.30 -18.50 -9.94
N LYS A 326 9.93 -17.31 -9.49
CA LYS A 326 9.11 -16.36 -10.25
C LYS A 326 9.63 -14.94 -10.04
N ASP A 327 9.41 -14.08 -11.02
CA ASP A 327 9.38 -12.63 -10.82
C ASP A 327 7.96 -12.15 -11.13
N TRP A 328 7.40 -11.32 -10.26
CA TRP A 328 6.10 -10.71 -10.55
C TRP A 328 6.18 -9.68 -11.68
N ALA A 329 7.38 -9.28 -12.11
CA ALA A 329 7.57 -8.37 -13.24
C ALA A 329 7.34 -9.05 -14.61
N ASP A 330 7.34 -10.38 -14.69
CA ASP A 330 7.44 -11.12 -15.96
C ASP A 330 6.10 -11.42 -16.65
N GLU A 331 4.97 -11.44 -15.92
CA GLU A 331 3.70 -12.00 -16.41
C GLU A 331 2.57 -10.94 -16.45
N TRP A 332 2.70 -9.97 -17.36
CA TRP A 332 1.65 -8.97 -17.61
C TRP A 332 1.14 -9.05 -19.05
N GLY A 333 -0.18 -9.07 -19.22
CA GLY A 333 -0.80 -8.70 -20.48
C GLY A 333 -0.50 -7.23 -20.83
N GLN A 334 -0.73 -6.83 -22.09
CA GLN A 334 -0.43 -5.47 -22.55
C GLN A 334 -1.41 -4.41 -21.99
N ILE A 335 -1.30 -4.06 -20.71
CA ILE A 335 -2.00 -2.89 -20.14
C ILE A 335 -1.33 -1.64 -20.69
N LYS A 336 -2.01 -0.95 -21.61
CA LYS A 336 -1.46 0.23 -22.27
C LYS A 336 -1.50 1.44 -21.33
N ARG A 337 -0.42 2.21 -21.34
CA ARG A 337 -0.39 3.52 -20.66
C ARG A 337 -1.48 4.43 -21.25
N PRO A 338 -2.28 5.11 -20.43
CA PRO A 338 -3.15 6.19 -20.90
C PRO A 338 -2.32 7.30 -21.56
N THR A 339 -2.75 7.81 -22.73
CA THR A 339 -1.95 8.75 -23.53
C THR A 339 -1.97 10.20 -23.05
N LYS A 340 -2.82 10.56 -22.07
CA LYS A 340 -2.84 11.89 -21.44
C LYS A 340 -3.20 11.80 -19.96
N ALA A 341 -2.53 12.61 -19.14
CA ALA A 341 -2.88 12.82 -17.75
C ALA A 341 -4.23 13.58 -17.63
N ASN A 342 -5.07 13.14 -16.68
CA ASN A 342 -6.21 13.82 -16.05
C ASN A 342 -7.43 14.34 -16.81
N PHE A 343 -7.68 14.07 -18.10
CA PHE A 343 -8.96 14.55 -18.66
C PHE A 343 -9.83 13.49 -19.32
N GLY A 344 -10.95 13.21 -18.64
CA GLY A 344 -12.16 12.65 -19.20
C GLY A 344 -12.24 11.13 -19.19
N THR A 345 -13.09 10.62 -20.07
CA THR A 345 -13.26 9.20 -20.29
C THR A 345 -12.14 8.67 -21.17
N ILE A 346 -11.43 7.64 -20.71
CA ILE A 346 -10.49 6.88 -21.51
C ILE A 346 -11.14 5.59 -22.02
N ASP A 347 -10.70 5.11 -23.18
CA ASP A 347 -11.03 3.77 -23.65
C ASP A 347 -10.18 2.77 -22.87
N ASN A 348 -10.82 1.87 -22.13
CA ASN A 348 -10.13 0.83 -21.36
C ASN A 348 -9.44 -0.24 -22.22
N GLY A 349 -9.51 -0.12 -23.55
CA GLY A 349 -9.01 -1.10 -24.51
C GLY A 349 -10.00 -2.23 -24.80
N ALA A 350 -11.18 -2.20 -24.17
CA ALA A 350 -12.29 -3.13 -24.40
C ALA A 350 -13.49 -2.45 -25.07
N GLY A 351 -13.35 -1.20 -25.52
CA GLY A 351 -14.43 -0.44 -26.17
C GLY A 351 -15.41 0.22 -25.20
N GLU A 352 -15.09 0.25 -23.90
CA GLU A 352 -15.87 0.95 -22.87
C GLU A 352 -15.11 2.18 -22.36
N LYS A 353 -15.88 3.23 -22.05
CA LYS A 353 -15.37 4.50 -21.50
C LYS A 353 -15.30 4.40 -19.97
N THR A 354 -14.14 4.64 -19.40
CA THR A 354 -13.91 4.69 -17.94
C THR A 354 -13.18 5.97 -17.54
N THR A 355 -13.16 6.35 -16.26
CA THR A 355 -12.34 7.48 -15.80
C THR A 355 -10.86 7.09 -15.73
N PHE A 356 -9.97 8.07 -15.79
CA PHE A 356 -8.53 7.85 -15.60
C PHE A 356 -8.23 7.16 -14.25
N MET A 357 -8.83 7.66 -13.16
CA MET A 357 -8.64 7.11 -11.82
C MET A 357 -9.11 5.67 -11.73
N ASP A 358 -10.28 5.35 -12.30
CA ASP A 358 -10.80 3.98 -12.29
C ASP A 358 -9.85 3.03 -13.04
N TYR A 359 -9.37 3.42 -14.21
CA TYR A 359 -8.43 2.61 -14.97
C TYR A 359 -7.10 2.42 -14.23
N TRP A 360 -6.58 3.49 -13.62
CA TRP A 360 -5.31 3.44 -12.91
C TRP A 360 -5.39 2.57 -11.66
N ASN A 361 -6.44 2.75 -10.87
CA ASN A 361 -6.73 1.95 -9.68
C ASN A 361 -6.96 0.48 -10.05
N GLN A 362 -7.66 0.20 -11.15
CA GLN A 362 -7.84 -1.17 -11.64
C GLN A 362 -6.51 -1.80 -12.06
N ALA A 363 -5.67 -1.09 -12.81
CA ALA A 363 -4.37 -1.59 -13.21
C ALA A 363 -3.45 -1.86 -12.00
N ALA A 364 -3.43 -0.95 -11.03
CA ALA A 364 -2.68 -1.15 -9.79
C ALA A 364 -3.24 -2.33 -8.97
N SER A 365 -4.57 -2.44 -8.84
CA SER A 365 -5.23 -3.52 -8.11
C SER A 365 -4.95 -4.88 -8.73
N LEU A 366 -5.02 -4.99 -10.06
CA LEU A 366 -4.63 -6.19 -10.80
C LEU A 366 -3.18 -6.59 -10.52
N ARG A 367 -2.26 -5.61 -10.41
CA ARG A 367 -0.85 -5.87 -10.10
C ARG A 367 -0.65 -6.44 -8.70
N VAL A 368 -1.31 -5.84 -7.72
CA VAL A 368 -1.25 -6.32 -6.33
C VAL A 368 -1.90 -7.70 -6.21
N GLN A 369 -3.08 -7.90 -6.81
CA GLN A 369 -3.77 -9.18 -6.81
C GLN A 369 -2.97 -10.28 -7.48
N TRP A 370 -2.30 -9.98 -8.59
CA TRP A 370 -1.43 -10.92 -9.27
C TRP A 370 -0.26 -11.36 -8.37
N ALA A 371 0.42 -10.40 -7.74
CA ALA A 371 1.52 -10.67 -6.81
C ALA A 371 1.05 -11.51 -5.61
N MET A 372 -0.05 -11.12 -4.97
CA MET A 372 -0.63 -11.85 -3.84
C MET A 372 -1.08 -13.28 -4.24
N SER A 373 -1.70 -13.43 -5.41
CA SER A 373 -2.10 -14.73 -5.95
C SER A 373 -0.88 -15.63 -6.20
N MET A 374 0.17 -15.08 -6.82
CA MET A 374 1.43 -15.77 -7.05
C MET A 374 2.03 -16.28 -5.74
N MET A 375 2.13 -15.42 -4.73
CA MET A 375 2.64 -15.75 -3.40
C MET A 375 1.80 -16.85 -2.73
N SER A 376 0.47 -16.78 -2.85
CA SER A 376 -0.45 -17.78 -2.27
C SER A 376 -0.29 -19.19 -2.83
N THR A 377 0.36 -19.34 -4.01
CA THR A 377 0.63 -20.66 -4.58
C THR A 377 1.69 -21.45 -3.79
N GLY A 378 2.48 -20.79 -2.94
CA GLY A 378 3.43 -21.41 -2.03
C GLY A 378 2.85 -21.69 -0.64
N LYS A 379 3.40 -22.70 0.07
CA LYS A 379 3.20 -22.82 1.52
C LYS A 379 3.99 -21.74 2.25
N ILE A 380 5.20 -21.48 1.78
CA ILE A 380 6.05 -20.37 2.22
C ILE A 380 6.59 -19.57 1.01
N VAL A 381 7.00 -18.34 1.28
CA VAL A 381 7.61 -17.43 0.29
C VAL A 381 9.06 -17.09 0.68
N ILE A 382 9.93 -16.95 -0.31
CA ILE A 382 11.29 -16.40 -0.11
C ILE A 382 11.44 -15.19 -1.02
N SER A 383 11.88 -14.05 -0.49
CA SER A 383 12.10 -12.84 -1.29
C SER A 383 13.08 -11.89 -0.62
N ASP A 384 13.55 -10.91 -1.38
CA ASP A 384 14.37 -9.77 -0.97
C ASP A 384 13.64 -8.43 -1.18
N ARG A 385 12.33 -8.47 -1.50
CA ARG A 385 11.51 -7.29 -1.75
C ARG A 385 10.70 -6.93 -0.51
N LEU A 386 10.75 -5.65 -0.09
CA LEU A 386 9.96 -5.12 1.03
C LEU A 386 8.45 -5.37 0.87
N HIS A 387 7.90 -5.15 -0.32
CA HIS A 387 6.47 -5.34 -0.51
C HIS A 387 6.06 -6.81 -0.53
N THR A 388 6.99 -7.75 -0.76
CA THR A 388 6.71 -9.17 -0.54
C THR A 388 6.55 -9.46 0.95
N ASP A 389 7.37 -8.85 1.81
CA ASP A 389 7.23 -8.94 3.28
C ASP A 389 5.85 -8.41 3.72
N ILE A 390 5.51 -7.17 3.37
CA ILE A 390 4.20 -6.57 3.67
C ILE A 390 3.04 -7.45 3.18
N MET A 391 3.03 -7.87 1.92
CA MET A 391 1.94 -8.67 1.38
C MET A 391 1.87 -10.07 2.01
N ALA A 392 3.00 -10.68 2.35
CA ALA A 392 3.03 -11.99 3.00
C ALA A 392 2.49 -11.92 4.42
N ILE A 393 2.81 -10.86 5.16
CA ILE A 393 2.20 -10.54 6.46
C ILE A 393 0.68 -10.44 6.30
N LEU A 394 0.20 -9.60 5.36
CA LEU A 394 -1.24 -9.40 5.14
C LEU A 394 -1.97 -10.67 4.71
N LEU A 395 -1.30 -11.59 4.00
CA LEU A 395 -1.84 -12.89 3.56
C LEU A 395 -1.73 -13.99 4.62
N GLY A 396 -0.99 -13.78 5.71
CA GLY A 396 -0.74 -14.84 6.69
C GLY A 396 0.18 -15.95 6.19
N ILE A 397 1.10 -15.64 5.28
CA ILE A 397 2.02 -16.61 4.68
C ILE A 397 3.38 -16.54 5.40
N GLY A 398 3.83 -17.68 5.92
CA GLY A 398 5.21 -17.84 6.42
C GLY A 398 6.22 -17.50 5.32
N HIS A 399 7.16 -16.61 5.58
CA HIS A 399 8.08 -16.17 4.56
C HIS A 399 9.46 -15.81 5.11
N VAL A 400 10.44 -15.88 4.23
CA VAL A 400 11.84 -15.58 4.50
C VAL A 400 12.24 -14.35 3.69
N VAL A 401 12.76 -13.35 4.39
CA VAL A 401 13.31 -12.14 3.79
C VAL A 401 14.82 -12.22 3.77
N ILE A 402 15.40 -12.16 2.58
CA ILE A 402 16.85 -12.18 2.37
C ILE A 402 17.35 -10.75 2.21
N GLU A 403 18.21 -10.30 3.12
CA GLU A 403 18.82 -8.99 3.06
C GLU A 403 20.36 -9.11 3.07
N THR A 404 20.93 -8.95 1.88
CA THR A 404 22.39 -9.01 1.63
C THR A 404 23.02 -7.62 1.47
N GLY A 405 22.22 -6.56 1.35
CA GLY A 405 22.69 -5.22 1.03
C GLY A 405 23.09 -4.41 2.26
N GLN A 406 24.09 -3.53 2.11
CA GLN A 406 24.49 -2.60 3.18
C GLN A 406 23.38 -1.62 3.58
N LEU A 407 22.46 -1.32 2.66
CA LEU A 407 21.33 -0.40 2.90
C LEU A 407 20.20 -1.01 3.75
N ARG A 408 20.23 -2.33 3.99
CA ARG A 408 19.26 -3.09 4.79
C ARG A 408 17.82 -2.62 4.59
N LYS A 409 17.40 -2.46 3.33
CA LYS A 409 16.21 -1.70 2.94
C LYS A 409 14.92 -2.30 3.50
N VAL A 410 14.84 -3.63 3.55
CA VAL A 410 13.65 -4.31 4.09
C VAL A 410 13.70 -4.34 5.61
N GLU A 411 14.86 -4.72 6.14
CA GLU A 411 15.04 -4.94 7.57
C GLU A 411 14.90 -3.65 8.38
N LYS A 412 15.32 -2.49 7.86
CA LYS A 412 15.13 -1.21 8.57
C LYS A 412 13.66 -0.82 8.74
N VAL A 413 12.82 -1.08 7.73
CA VAL A 413 11.37 -0.86 7.82
C VAL A 413 10.79 -1.83 8.85
N SER A 414 11.17 -3.10 8.77
CA SER A 414 10.70 -4.12 9.70
C SER A 414 11.14 -3.87 11.15
N ASN A 415 12.39 -3.48 11.38
CA ASN A 415 12.89 -3.11 12.70
C ASN A 415 12.19 -1.89 13.29
N THR A 416 11.78 -0.95 12.43
CA THR A 416 11.05 0.26 12.88
C THR A 416 9.63 -0.09 13.31
N TRP A 417 8.95 -0.99 12.58
CA TRP A 417 7.49 -1.13 12.68
C TRP A 417 6.95 -2.55 12.87
N LEU A 418 7.62 -3.58 12.35
CA LEU A 418 7.11 -4.94 12.20
C LEU A 418 7.86 -5.96 13.05
N SER A 419 8.56 -5.53 14.11
CA SER A 419 9.29 -6.43 15.03
C SER A 419 8.40 -7.52 15.64
N GLU A 420 7.13 -7.21 15.92
CA GLU A 420 6.12 -8.16 16.43
C GLU A 420 5.69 -9.21 15.40
N CYS A 421 6.00 -9.00 14.11
CA CYS A 421 5.75 -9.93 13.01
C CYS A 421 6.94 -10.87 12.73
N VAL A 422 8.09 -10.60 13.35
CA VAL A 422 9.34 -11.36 13.12
C VAL A 422 9.39 -12.59 14.01
N ILE A 423 9.64 -13.74 13.41
CA ILE A 423 9.99 -14.98 14.10
C ILE A 423 11.46 -14.88 14.50
N PRO A 424 11.80 -14.84 15.79
CA PRO A 424 13.19 -14.77 16.21
C PRO A 424 13.95 -16.04 15.78
N PRO A 425 15.23 -15.92 15.39
CA PRO A 425 16.00 -17.06 14.94
C PRO A 425 16.10 -18.17 16.02
N PRO A 426 16.19 -19.45 15.59
CA PRO A 426 16.11 -20.67 16.43
C PRO A 426 17.16 -20.80 17.57
N PRO A 427 16.98 -21.75 18.53
CA PRO A 427 16.26 -23.02 18.40
C PRO A 427 14.83 -22.94 18.94
N VAL A 428 13.86 -22.78 18.04
CA VAL A 428 12.46 -23.06 18.34
C VAL A 428 12.37 -24.54 18.69
N THR A 429 12.21 -24.85 19.97
CA THR A 429 12.04 -26.21 20.48
C THR A 429 10.86 -26.87 19.80
N THR A 430 10.99 -28.16 19.48
CA THR A 430 9.98 -29.01 18.83
C THR A 430 8.69 -29.20 19.65
N ASP A 431 8.57 -28.62 20.84
CA ASP A 431 7.40 -28.72 21.71
C ASP A 431 6.41 -27.56 21.48
N ILE A 432 5.78 -27.60 20.30
CA ILE A 432 4.86 -26.57 19.78
C ILE A 432 3.55 -26.49 20.58
N LYS A 433 3.24 -27.49 21.42
CA LYS A 433 1.95 -27.60 22.15
C LYS A 433 1.77 -26.59 23.29
N ARG A 434 2.80 -25.85 23.70
CA ARG A 434 2.75 -24.94 24.87
C ARG A 434 2.98 -23.46 24.58
N GLN A 435 3.26 -23.06 23.33
CA GLN A 435 3.44 -21.64 23.01
C GLN A 435 2.15 -21.04 22.48
N SER A 436 1.29 -20.58 23.39
CA SER A 436 0.07 -19.81 23.05
C SER A 436 0.37 -18.37 22.57
N ARG A 437 1.54 -18.11 21.96
CA ARG A 437 2.01 -16.78 21.53
C ARG A 437 2.85 -16.79 20.22
N LEU A 438 2.58 -17.70 19.29
CA LEU A 438 3.15 -17.70 17.93
C LEU A 438 2.05 -17.66 16.85
N THR A 439 1.02 -16.84 17.05
CA THR A 439 -0.25 -17.04 16.32
C THR A 439 -0.36 -16.32 14.98
N ASP A 440 0.59 -15.46 14.61
CA ASP A 440 0.60 -14.73 13.31
C ASP A 440 1.96 -14.19 12.84
N ALA A 441 2.97 -14.03 13.72
CA ALA A 441 4.33 -13.69 13.31
C ALA A 441 4.85 -14.70 12.27
N ASN A 442 5.23 -14.23 11.09
CA ASN A 442 5.45 -15.09 9.94
C ASN A 442 6.68 -14.70 9.10
N THR A 443 7.48 -13.72 9.55
CA THR A 443 8.67 -13.23 8.85
C THR A 443 9.96 -13.80 9.46
N VAL A 444 10.88 -14.33 8.66
CA VAL A 444 12.24 -14.68 9.08
C VAL A 444 13.25 -13.88 8.26
N PHE A 445 14.07 -13.05 8.93
CA PHE A 445 15.18 -12.36 8.28
C PHE A 445 16.44 -13.22 8.24
N VAL A 446 17.12 -13.21 7.10
CA VAL A 446 18.38 -13.91 6.86
C VAL A 446 19.30 -13.05 5.99
N HIS A 447 20.60 -13.33 6.03
CA HIS A 447 21.61 -12.51 5.36
C HIS A 447 22.32 -13.21 4.21
N ASP A 448 22.01 -14.47 3.94
CA ASP A 448 22.47 -15.20 2.76
C ASP A 448 21.48 -16.30 2.33
N GLU A 449 21.66 -16.82 1.11
CA GLU A 449 20.81 -17.85 0.54
C GLU A 449 20.90 -19.20 1.30
N GLY A 450 22.04 -19.51 1.91
CA GLY A 450 22.24 -20.70 2.73
C GLY A 450 21.43 -20.65 4.03
N GLU A 451 21.38 -19.50 4.70
CA GLU A 451 20.48 -19.22 5.81
C GLU A 451 19.01 -19.27 5.38
N ALA A 452 18.69 -18.72 4.21
CA ALA A 452 17.33 -18.77 3.66
C ALA A 452 16.84 -20.21 3.46
N ILE A 453 17.69 -21.10 2.93
CA ILE A 453 17.39 -22.52 2.77
C ILE A 453 17.12 -23.19 4.12
N LYS A 454 17.89 -22.87 5.17
CA LYS A 454 17.68 -23.41 6.51
C LYS A 454 16.36 -22.91 7.11
N ALA A 455 16.10 -21.61 7.03
CA ALA A 455 14.87 -20.97 7.51
C ALA A 455 13.63 -21.57 6.82
N ALA A 456 13.66 -21.71 5.50
CA ALA A 456 12.58 -22.31 4.72
C ALA A 456 12.24 -23.75 5.17
N ARG A 457 13.26 -24.58 5.42
CA ARG A 457 13.07 -25.95 5.94
C ARG A 457 12.43 -25.95 7.33
N ILE A 458 12.80 -25.02 8.19
CA ILE A 458 12.24 -24.88 9.53
C ILE A 458 10.76 -24.49 9.46
N LEU A 459 10.42 -23.47 8.67
CA LEU A 459 9.03 -23.02 8.49
C LEU A 459 8.13 -24.14 7.95
N LEU A 460 8.60 -24.88 6.93
CA LEU A 460 7.86 -26.03 6.40
C LEU A 460 7.68 -27.16 7.44
N SER A 461 8.70 -27.43 8.25
CA SER A 461 8.63 -28.40 9.33
C SER A 461 7.61 -27.97 10.40
N GLN A 462 7.61 -26.69 10.78
CA GLN A 462 6.64 -26.13 11.73
C GLN A 462 5.20 -26.25 11.22
N GLN A 463 4.98 -25.94 9.93
CA GLN A 463 3.67 -26.09 9.31
C GLN A 463 3.22 -27.57 9.25
N ALA A 464 4.13 -28.50 8.95
CA ALA A 464 3.84 -29.94 8.99
C ALA A 464 3.50 -30.43 10.41
N ASN A 465 4.04 -29.77 11.44
CA ASN A 465 3.74 -30.04 12.86
C ASN A 465 2.51 -29.28 13.39
N GLY A 466 1.73 -28.66 12.51
CA GLY A 466 0.43 -28.06 12.85
C GLY A 466 0.47 -26.57 13.20
N VAL A 467 1.60 -25.88 13.01
CA VAL A 467 1.63 -24.42 13.10
C VAL A 467 0.80 -23.83 11.96
N LYS A 468 -0.11 -22.92 12.31
CA LYS A 468 -0.96 -22.19 11.37
C LYS A 468 -0.61 -20.71 11.44
N TRP A 469 0.08 -20.19 10.43
CA TRP A 469 0.48 -18.78 10.30
C TRP A 469 -0.66 -17.83 9.90
N SER A 470 -1.91 -18.28 10.10
CA SER A 470 -3.15 -17.82 9.46
C SER A 470 -3.27 -18.19 7.97
N ARG A 471 -3.87 -19.37 7.72
CA ARG A 471 -4.68 -19.56 6.53
C ARG A 471 -6.11 -19.60 6.97
N PHE A 472 -6.89 -18.59 6.54
CA PHE A 472 -8.35 -18.60 6.47
C PHE A 472 -9.01 -19.57 7.45
N ASN A 473 -9.03 -19.22 8.74
CA ASN A 473 -9.97 -19.88 9.63
C ASN A 473 -11.36 -19.36 9.24
N ARG A 474 -12.06 -20.12 8.41
CA ARG A 474 -13.52 -20.20 8.49
C ARG A 474 -13.90 -21.09 9.67
#